data_AF-A0AAD9ZPV4-F1
#
_entry.id   AF-A0AAD9ZPV4-F1
#
_cell.length_a   1.000
_cell.length_b   1.000
_cell.length_c   1.000
_cell.angle_alpha   90.00
_cell.angle_beta   90.00
_cell.angle_gamma   90.00
#
_symmetry.space_group_name_H-M   'P 1'
#
loop_
_entity.id
_entity.type
_entity.pdbx_description
1 polymer ?
#
loop_
_entity_poly.entity_id
_entity_poly.type
_entity_poly.pdbx_seq_one_letter_code
_entity_poly.pdbx_strand_id
1 'polypeptide(L)' 'MLHKVEEREKTRALWYHSEKLALGFGLVSGTPPGKALRIVKNLRICRDCHESFKYISRLVEREIIVRDVNRLNSPNT' A
#
# COMPACT_ATOMS: atom_id res chain seq x y z
N MET A 1 -11.13 -3.62 28.99
CA MET A 1 -11.10 -4.69 27.96
C MET A 1 -11.65 -4.26 26.60
N LEU A 2 -12.51 -3.25 26.52
CA LEU A 2 -13.01 -2.66 25.26
C LEU A 2 -11.91 -2.14 24.31
N HIS A 3 -10.85 -1.53 24.86
CA HIS A 3 -9.73 -0.98 24.07
C HIS A 3 -9.04 -2.03 23.17
N LYS A 4 -8.98 -3.30 23.58
CA LYS A 4 -8.35 -4.37 22.77
C LYS A 4 -9.23 -4.80 21.60
N VAL A 5 -10.55 -4.68 21.73
CA VAL A 5 -11.51 -5.01 20.67
C VAL A 5 -11.47 -3.89 19.62
N GLU A 6 -11.50 -2.64 20.06
CA GLU A 6 -11.45 -1.45 19.21
C GLU A 6 -10.15 -1.37 18.37
N GLU A 7 -9.00 -1.68 18.98
CA GLU A 7 -7.71 -1.70 18.27
C GLU A 7 -7.66 -2.79 17.17
N ARG A 8 -8.28 -3.95 17.43
CA ARG A 8 -8.40 -5.03 16.43
C ARG A 8 -9.29 -4.64 15.27
N GLU A 9 -10.40 -3.95 15.51
CA GLU A 9 -11.31 -3.50 14.46
C GLU A 9 -10.68 -2.41 13.60
N LYS A 10 -9.98 -1.47 14.23
CA LYS A 10 -9.18 -0.45 13.54
C LYS A 10 -8.09 -1.07 12.68
N THR A 11 -7.38 -2.06 13.22
CA THR A 11 -6.38 -2.82 12.46
C THR A 11 -7.04 -3.53 11.27
N ARG A 12 -8.17 -4.21 11.46
CA ARG A 12 -8.89 -4.87 10.36
C ARG A 12 -9.30 -3.89 9.26
N ALA A 13 -9.84 -2.72 9.61
CA ALA A 13 -10.21 -1.71 8.63
C ALA A 13 -9.00 -1.29 7.77
N LEU A 14 -7.81 -1.14 8.38
CA LEU A 14 -6.56 -0.82 7.69
C LEU A 14 -6.06 -1.92 6.74
N TRP A 15 -6.53 -3.17 6.89
CA TRP A 15 -6.19 -4.27 5.96
C TRP A 15 -7.03 -4.22 4.68
N TYR A 16 -8.26 -3.69 4.74
CA TYR A 16 -9.18 -3.66 3.60
C TYR A 16 -9.01 -2.43 2.71
N HIS A 17 -7.90 -1.71 2.84
CA HIS A 17 -7.57 -0.65 1.90
C HIS A 17 -7.33 -1.27 0.52
N SER A 18 -8.10 -0.81 -0.48
CA SER A 18 -8.02 -1.24 -1.88
C SER A 18 -6.59 -1.23 -2.46
N GLU A 19 -5.73 -0.37 -1.92
CA GLU A 19 -4.31 -0.23 -2.20
C GLU A 19 -3.52 -1.49 -1.86
N LYS A 20 -3.75 -2.05 -0.67
CA LYS A 20 -3.10 -3.29 -0.22
C LYS A 20 -3.59 -4.48 -1.04
N LEU A 21 -4.89 -4.50 -1.39
CA LEU A 21 -5.46 -5.51 -2.27
C LEU A 21 -4.87 -5.44 -3.68
N ALA A 22 -4.74 -4.23 -4.24
CA ALA A 22 -4.13 -4.03 -5.56
C ALA A 22 -2.67 -4.51 -5.59
N LEU A 23 -1.90 -4.23 -4.54
CA LEU A 23 -0.53 -4.76 -4.42
C LEU A 23 -0.52 -6.29 -4.32
N GLY A 24 -1.32 -6.86 -3.42
CA GLY A 24 -1.40 -8.32 -3.25
C GLY A 24 -1.77 -9.03 -4.55
N PHE A 25 -2.77 -8.51 -5.26
CA PHE A 25 -3.14 -9.02 -6.58
C PHE A 25 -1.98 -8.88 -7.57
N GLY A 26 -1.35 -7.71 -7.69
CA GLY A 26 -0.23 -7.52 -8.64
C GLY A 26 0.96 -8.44 -8.38
N LEU A 27 1.19 -8.85 -7.12
CA LEU A 27 2.22 -9.83 -6.77
C LEU A 27 1.82 -11.26 -7.16
N VAL A 28 0.57 -11.65 -6.89
CA VAL A 28 0.07 -13.01 -7.17
C VAL A 28 -0.15 -13.25 -8.68
N SER A 29 -0.58 -12.23 -9.43
CA SER A 29 -0.91 -12.32 -10.86
C SER A 29 0.30 -12.53 -11.78
N GLY A 30 1.50 -12.76 -11.22
CA GLY A 30 2.66 -13.22 -11.98
C GLY A 30 3.20 -12.18 -12.95
N THR A 31 3.45 -10.95 -12.49
CA THR A 31 4.18 -10.00 -13.35
C THR A 31 5.60 -10.53 -13.62
N PRO A 32 6.14 -10.37 -14.84
CA PRO A 32 7.48 -10.87 -15.16
C PRO A 32 8.57 -10.37 -14.20
N PRO A 33 9.56 -11.21 -13.86
CA PRO A 33 10.75 -10.80 -13.12
C PRO A 33 11.39 -9.55 -13.75
N GLY A 34 11.82 -8.61 -12.92
CA GLY A 34 12.45 -7.37 -13.38
C GLY A 34 11.48 -6.27 -13.85
N LYS A 35 10.16 -6.53 -13.91
CA LYS A 35 9.17 -5.50 -14.24
C LYS A 35 8.62 -4.83 -12.98
N ALA A 36 8.69 -3.50 -12.93
CA ALA A 36 8.10 -2.71 -11.85
C ALA A 36 6.59 -2.96 -11.71
N LEU A 37 6.10 -3.07 -10.47
CA LEU A 37 4.67 -3.13 -10.17
C LEU A 37 4.15 -1.71 -10.01
N ARG A 38 3.15 -1.31 -10.81
CA ARG A 38 2.59 0.05 -10.81
C ARG A 38 1.22 0.06 -10.15
N ILE A 39 1.05 0.88 -9.11
CA ILE A 39 -0.23 1.11 -8.45
C ILE A 39 -0.61 2.57 -8.68
N VAL A 40 -1.75 2.78 -9.33
CA VAL A 40 -2.28 4.13 -9.59
C VAL A 40 -3.61 4.28 -8.89
N LYS A 41 -3.78 5.40 -8.18
CA LYS A 41 -5.03 5.77 -7.54
C LYS A 41 -5.35 7.24 -7.80
N ASN A 42 -6.60 7.51 -8.16
CA ASN A 42 -7.09 8.88 -8.34
C ASN A 42 -7.42 9.59 -7.01
N LEU A 43 -7.20 8.92 -5.89
CA LEU A 43 -7.38 9.45 -4.53
C LEU A 43 -6.04 9.39 -3.80
N ARG A 44 -5.89 10.22 -2.76
CA ARG A 44 -4.72 10.17 -1.88
C ARG A 44 -4.64 8.82 -1.19
N ILE A 45 -3.47 8.20 -1.25
CA ILE A 45 -3.20 6.96 -0.54
C ILE A 45 -2.80 7.31 0.91
N CYS A 46 -3.33 6.55 1.87
CA CYS A 46 -3.02 6.78 3.28
C CYS A 46 -1.56 6.42 3.62
N ARG A 47 -1.04 6.98 4.72
CA ARG A 47 0.33 6.74 5.19
C ARG A 47 0.63 5.25 5.39
N ASP A 48 -0.29 4.50 5.99
CA ASP A 48 -0.08 3.08 6.29
C ASP A 48 0.06 2.23 5.02
N CYS A 49 -0.65 2.58 3.95
CA CYS A 49 -0.49 1.93 2.66
C CYS A 49 0.85 2.27 2.01
N HIS A 50 1.25 3.54 2.05
CA HIS A 50 2.58 3.97 1.57
C HIS A 50 3.71 3.24 2.31
N GLU A 51 3.64 3.13 3.63
CA GLU A 51 4.62 2.38 4.43
C GLU A 51 4.59 0.89 4.10
N SER A 52 3.40 0.28 4.00
CA SER A 52 3.26 -1.13 3.60
C SER A 52 3.91 -1.42 2.26
N PHE A 53 3.74 -0.53 1.28
CA PHE A 53 4.35 -0.66 -0.04
C PHE A 53 5.88 -0.61 0.02
N LYS A 54 6.45 0.29 0.83
CA LYS A 54 7.91 0.38 1.04
C LYS A 54 8.47 -0.91 1.64
N TYR A 55 7.80 -1.48 2.64
CA TYR A 55 8.23 -2.74 3.26
C TYR A 55 8.13 -3.91 2.28
N ILE A 56 7.01 -4.02 1.58
CA ILE A 56 6.78 -5.12 0.64
C ILE A 56 7.76 -5.04 -0.54
N SER A 57 8.02 -3.84 -1.08
CA SER A 57 9.02 -3.60 -2.15
C SER A 57 10.39 -4.22 -1.81
N ARG A 58 10.86 -4.00 -0.57
CA ARG A 58 12.11 -4.57 -0.07
C ARG A 58 12.03 -6.09 0.10
N LEU A 59 10.91 -6.59 0.61
CA LEU A 59 10.71 -8.01 0.90
C LEU A 59 10.62 -8.86 -0.38
N VAL A 60 9.99 -8.35 -1.43
CA VAL A 60 9.87 -9.05 -2.71
C VAL A 60 10.98 -8.69 -3.71
N GLU A 61 11.98 -7.91 -3.26
CA GLU A 61 13.09 -7.39 -4.07
C GLU A 61 12.63 -6.83 -5.43
N ARG A 62 11.55 -6.03 -5.39
CA ARG A 62 10.88 -5.57 -6.60
C ARG A 62 10.48 -4.11 -6.52
N GLU A 63 10.76 -3.39 -7.59
CA GLU A 63 10.34 -2.00 -7.71
C GLU A 63 8.81 -1.88 -7.71
N ILE A 64 8.28 -1.09 -6.78
CA ILE A 64 6.86 -0.73 -6.69
C ILE A 64 6.75 0.79 -6.90
N ILE A 65 6.08 1.18 -7.97
CA ILE A 65 5.85 2.59 -8.32
C ILE A 65 4.41 2.93 -7.97
N VAL A 66 4.23 3.93 -7.11
CA VAL A 66 2.93 4.34 -6.60
C VAL A 66 2.64 5.74 -7.09
N ARG A 67 1.49 5.93 -7.75
CA ARG A 67 0.99 7.23 -8.18
C ARG A 67 -0.35 7.49 -7.53
N ASP A 68 -0.42 8.51 -6.70
CA ASP A 68 -1.65 9.00 -6.10
C ASP A 68 -1.82 10.50 -6.31
N VAL A 69 -2.99 11.04 -5.95
CA VAL A 69 -3.22 12.48 -5.99
C VAL A 69 -2.55 13.12 -4.79
N ASN A 70 -1.39 13.73 -5.02
CA ASN A 70 -0.71 14.55 -4.01
C ASN A 70 -1.14 16.02 -4.16
N ARG A 71 -2.13 16.45 -3.36
CA ARG A 71 -2.63 17.85 -3.38
C ARG A 71 -1.83 18.80 -2.47
N LEU A 72 -0.70 18.37 -1.88
CA LEU A 72 0.03 19.21 -0.93
C LEU A 72 1.54 19.24 -1.22
N ASN A 73 2.04 20.46 -1.47
CA ASN A 73 3.44 20.81 -1.47
C ASN A 73 4.04 20.51 -0.09
N SER A 74 4.76 19.40 0.06
CA SER A 74 5.78 19.23 1.09
C SER A 74 6.78 18.19 0.63
N PRO A 75 8.10 18.50 0.62
CA PRO A 75 9.13 17.58 0.19
C PRO A 75 9.32 16.58 1.33
N ASN A 76 8.76 15.37 1.19
CA ASN A 76 9.15 14.11 1.82
C ASN A 76 7.96 13.15 1.74
N THR A 77 7.88 12.37 0.67
CA THR A 77 7.10 11.13 0.60
C THR A 77 7.93 10.10 -0.13
#